data_AF-A0A7C7WXB2-F1
#
_entry.id   AF-A0A7C7WXB2-F1
#
_cell.length_a   1.000
_cell.length_b   1.000
_cell.length_c   1.000
_cell.angle_alpha   90.00
_cell.angle_beta   90.00
_cell.angle_gamma   90.00
#
_symmetry.space_group_name_H-M   'P 1'
#
loop_
_entity.id
_entity.type
_entity.pdbx_description
1 polymer ?
#
loop_
_entity_poly.entity_id
_entity_poly.type
_entity_poly.pdbx_seq_one_letter_code
_entity_poly.pdbx_strand_id
1 'polypeptide(L)'
;MKIVRYGWFTLLALFMLRIGVGFHFFGEGFDKIRNPKPFSTHFFMAAKGPYADEFHAMAWDADGLVRLGYQANTDTGFPEVEMKATKEFWEAYAKSVSRHYRFSKEQNKECDRIVGDYLVLVDQFVNGYRDVKGKFIPGYEAELIEYFQAVERRENDRGDDVRQNVATLRGQVATWEGEIAQKRAPLLAQVESLWRGLEADLNRVVENTDLEGALVKEMEQHKKQIKKPWLAIGKIGRKRVDSVAIDRVIPWFDCTVGILLILGLFTRVASLAGAVFLSGVVVTQWPGAVGAASTWPQLIEMLAMLTLAAVGAGQFGGLDYFVGIYCRSKKREENE
;
A
#
# COMPACT_ATOMS: atom_id res chain seq x y z
N MET A 1 5.02 -20.44 -44.46
CA MET A 1 4.67 -20.57 -43.02
C MET A 1 3.83 -21.84 -42.87
N LYS A 2 4.34 -22.90 -42.21
CA LYS A 2 3.57 -24.14 -42.04
C LYS A 2 2.34 -23.84 -41.18
N ILE A 3 1.15 -24.15 -41.68
CA ILE A 3 -0.10 -24.05 -40.90
C ILE A 3 -0.04 -25.16 -39.85
N VAL A 4 0.31 -24.81 -38.62
CA VAL A 4 0.20 -25.72 -37.49
C VAL A 4 -1.28 -25.97 -37.27
N ARG A 5 -1.74 -27.20 -37.55
CA ARG A 5 -3.11 -27.63 -37.29
C ARG A 5 -3.23 -28.02 -35.82
N TYR A 6 -3.80 -27.13 -35.00
CA TYR A 6 -4.15 -27.44 -33.62
C TYR A 6 -5.41 -28.31 -33.58
N GLY A 7 -5.42 -29.32 -32.70
CA GLY A 7 -6.61 -30.10 -32.43
C GLY A 7 -7.67 -29.26 -31.71
N TRP A 8 -8.95 -29.58 -31.89
CA TRP A 8 -10.06 -28.88 -31.26
C TRP A 8 -9.93 -28.80 -29.72
N PHE A 9 -9.49 -29.89 -29.08
CA PHE A 9 -9.24 -29.93 -27.64
C PHE A 9 -8.13 -28.97 -27.19
N THR A 10 -7.08 -28.79 -27.99
CA THR A 10 -6.02 -27.82 -27.68
C THR A 10 -6.57 -26.40 -27.71
N LEU A 11 -7.37 -26.07 -28.72
CA LEU A 11 -8.00 -24.76 -28.84
C LEU A 11 -8.96 -24.49 -27.67
N LEU A 12 -9.78 -25.48 -27.32
CA LEU A 12 -10.70 -25.38 -26.19
C LEU A 12 -9.95 -25.21 -24.86
N ALA A 13 -8.89 -25.99 -24.62
CA ALA A 13 -8.09 -25.90 -23.40
C ALA A 13 -7.40 -24.54 -23.27
N LEU A 14 -6.82 -24.01 -24.36
CA LEU A 14 -6.20 -22.68 -24.37
C LEU A 14 -7.23 -21.57 -24.13
N PHE A 15 -8.41 -21.70 -24.72
CA PHE A 15 -9.51 -20.76 -24.48
C PHE A 15 -9.94 -20.80 -23.01
N MET A 16 -10.19 -21.97 -22.44
CA MET A 16 -10.58 -22.13 -21.04
C MET A 16 -9.50 -21.62 -20.08
N LEU A 17 -8.22 -21.92 -20.34
CA LEU A 17 -7.10 -21.42 -19.55
C LEU A 17 -7.05 -19.89 -19.57
N ARG A 18 -7.19 -19.29 -20.75
CA ARG A 18 -7.21 -17.83 -20.92
C ARG A 18 -8.34 -17.18 -20.13
N ILE A 19 -9.56 -17.71 -20.27
CA ILE A 19 -10.74 -17.19 -19.57
C ILE A 19 -10.61 -17.39 -18.06
N GLY A 20 -10.15 -18.57 -17.61
CA GLY A 20 -9.98 -18.87 -16.19
C GLY A 20 -8.97 -17.96 -15.49
N VAL A 21 -7.77 -17.81 -16.07
CA VAL A 21 -6.74 -16.89 -15.57
C VAL A 21 -7.24 -15.44 -15.62
N GLY A 22 -7.92 -15.06 -16.70
CA GLY A 22 -8.51 -13.73 -16.83
C GLY A 22 -9.54 -13.41 -15.73
N PHE A 23 -10.42 -14.35 -15.40
CA PHE A 23 -11.37 -14.18 -14.30
C PHE A 23 -10.69 -14.11 -12.93
N HIS A 24 -9.63 -14.88 -12.71
CA HIS A 24 -8.88 -14.83 -11.47
C HIS A 24 -8.26 -13.44 -11.24
N PHE A 25 -7.50 -12.92 -12.21
CA PHE A 25 -6.94 -11.56 -12.16
C PHE A 25 -8.03 -10.50 -12.02
N PHE A 26 -9.12 -10.60 -12.78
CA PHE A 26 -10.22 -9.63 -12.70
C PHE A 26 -10.86 -9.61 -11.31
N GLY A 27 -11.17 -10.79 -10.75
CA GLY A 27 -11.76 -10.93 -9.42
C GLY A 27 -10.86 -10.35 -8.34
N GLU A 28 -9.57 -10.71 -8.36
CA GLU A 28 -8.55 -10.20 -7.45
C GLU A 28 -8.43 -8.67 -7.48
N GLY A 29 -8.45 -8.06 -8.67
CA GLY A 29 -8.43 -6.60 -8.79
C GLY A 29 -9.74 -5.97 -8.32
N PHE A 30 -10.88 -6.54 -8.70
CA PHE A 30 -12.21 -5.99 -8.45
C PHE A 30 -12.52 -5.98 -6.95
N ASP A 31 -12.16 -7.05 -6.24
CA ASP A 31 -12.33 -7.13 -4.78
C ASP A 31 -11.50 -6.07 -4.05
N LYS A 32 -10.27 -5.81 -4.52
CA LYS A 32 -9.41 -4.75 -3.97
C LYS A 32 -9.95 -3.34 -4.27
N ILE A 33 -10.60 -3.12 -5.42
CA ILE A 33 -11.27 -1.84 -5.73
C ILE A 33 -12.51 -1.64 -4.86
N ARG A 34 -13.32 -2.68 -4.67
CA ARG A 34 -14.56 -2.61 -3.89
C ARG A 34 -14.30 -2.46 -2.40
N ASN A 35 -13.26 -3.11 -1.89
CA ASN A 35 -12.88 -3.10 -0.48
C ASN A 35 -11.43 -2.63 -0.33
N PRO A 36 -11.15 -1.33 -0.54
CA PRO A 36 -9.80 -0.80 -0.49
C PRO A 36 -9.25 -0.93 0.93
N LYS A 37 -8.29 -1.85 1.10
CA LYS A 37 -7.55 -2.06 2.34
C LYS A 37 -6.06 -2.07 2.01
N PRO A 38 -5.19 -1.51 2.87
CA PRO A 38 -3.75 -1.63 2.69
C PRO A 38 -3.34 -3.11 2.70
N PHE A 39 -2.59 -3.56 1.69
CA PHE A 39 -2.16 -4.97 1.61
C PHE A 39 -0.66 -5.10 1.33
N SER A 40 -0.09 -4.20 0.52
CA SER A 40 1.29 -4.30 0.08
C SER A 40 2.31 -4.08 1.20
N THR A 41 2.01 -3.24 2.21
CA THR A 41 2.90 -3.09 3.39
C THR A 41 3.10 -4.43 4.09
N HIS A 42 2.03 -5.20 4.32
CA HIS A 42 2.14 -6.51 4.96
C HIS A 42 2.87 -7.51 4.05
N PHE A 43 2.54 -7.50 2.76
CA PHE A 43 3.16 -8.35 1.76
C PHE A 43 4.69 -8.13 1.67
N PHE A 44 5.14 -6.87 1.67
CA PHE A 44 6.55 -6.53 1.65
C PHE A 44 7.27 -6.88 2.94
N MET A 45 6.65 -6.61 4.10
CA MET A 45 7.23 -6.96 5.40
C MET A 45 7.29 -8.47 5.67
N ALA A 46 6.53 -9.26 4.92
CA ALA A 46 6.59 -10.71 4.97
C ALA A 46 7.66 -11.30 4.04
N ALA A 47 8.38 -10.48 3.26
CA ALA A 47 9.33 -10.97 2.26
C ALA A 47 10.46 -11.79 2.90
N LYS A 48 10.80 -12.91 2.26
CA LYS A 48 11.86 -13.84 2.70
C LYS A 48 12.75 -14.21 1.51
N GLY A 49 14.06 -14.15 1.72
CA GLY A 49 15.07 -14.47 0.71
C GLY A 49 16.09 -13.35 0.51
N PRO A 50 16.93 -13.47 -0.53
CA PRO A 50 18.04 -12.53 -0.76
C PRO A 50 17.59 -11.11 -1.14
N TYR A 51 16.34 -10.93 -1.56
CA TYR A 51 15.77 -9.63 -1.94
C TYR A 51 14.83 -9.04 -0.88
N ALA A 52 14.82 -9.59 0.34
CA ALA A 52 13.85 -9.21 1.37
C ALA A 52 14.00 -7.73 1.76
N ASP A 53 15.23 -7.22 1.84
CA ASP A 53 15.49 -5.85 2.26
C ASP A 53 14.98 -4.82 1.24
N GLU A 54 15.07 -5.12 -0.05
CA GLU A 54 14.50 -4.28 -1.11
C GLU A 54 12.98 -4.17 -1.00
N PHE A 55 12.30 -5.28 -0.71
CA PHE A 55 10.86 -5.26 -0.45
C PHE A 55 10.53 -4.52 0.85
N HIS A 56 11.25 -4.78 1.94
CA HIS A 56 11.10 -4.05 3.20
C HIS A 56 11.25 -2.53 3.00
N ALA A 57 12.19 -2.08 2.17
CA ALA A 57 12.43 -0.67 1.87
C ALA A 57 11.29 0.02 1.09
N MET A 58 10.42 -0.75 0.44
CA MET A 58 9.23 -0.28 -0.25
C MET A 58 8.02 -0.10 0.70
N ALA A 59 8.04 -0.74 1.87
CA ALA A 59 7.00 -0.57 2.86
C ALA A 59 7.09 0.82 3.50
N TRP A 60 6.09 1.66 3.24
CA TRP A 60 6.05 3.00 3.83
C TRP A 60 5.93 2.91 5.36
N ASP A 61 6.88 3.54 6.06
CA ASP A 61 6.94 3.66 7.52
C ASP A 61 6.54 2.36 8.25
N ALA A 62 7.14 1.25 7.80
CA ALA A 62 6.76 -0.09 8.22
C ALA A 62 6.96 -0.33 9.72
N ASP A 63 8.04 0.23 10.26
CA ASP A 63 8.35 0.23 11.69
C ASP A 63 7.75 1.43 12.42
N GLY A 64 7.01 2.30 11.73
CA GLY A 64 6.37 3.44 12.37
C GLY A 64 7.33 4.52 12.86
N LEU A 65 8.63 4.43 12.57
CA LEU A 65 9.67 5.27 13.17
C LEU A 65 9.35 6.76 13.03
N VAL A 66 8.84 7.18 11.87
CA VAL A 66 8.49 8.59 11.65
C VAL A 66 7.24 8.97 12.44
N ARG A 67 6.22 8.11 12.42
CA ARG A 67 4.98 8.33 13.17
C ARG A 67 5.14 8.23 14.68
N LEU A 68 6.14 7.50 15.16
CA LEU A 68 6.44 7.27 16.57
C LEU A 68 7.53 8.20 17.11
N GLY A 69 8.11 9.06 16.27
CA GLY A 69 9.07 10.08 16.69
C GLY A 69 10.47 9.55 16.98
N TYR A 70 10.93 8.52 16.27
CA TYR A 70 12.30 8.02 16.43
C TYR A 70 13.33 9.08 16.07
N GLN A 71 14.29 9.27 16.97
CA GLN A 71 15.47 10.08 16.75
C GLN A 71 16.71 9.32 17.21
N ALA A 72 17.63 9.07 16.28
CA ALA A 72 18.93 8.51 16.62
C ALA A 72 19.71 9.54 17.45
N ASN A 73 20.24 9.12 18.61
CA ASN A 73 21.15 9.94 19.41
C ASN A 73 22.51 9.23 19.49
N THR A 74 23.50 9.82 18.82
CA THR A 74 24.87 9.31 18.74
C THR A 74 25.70 9.58 19.99
N ASP A 75 25.25 10.48 20.87
CA ASP A 75 26.00 10.93 22.04
C ASP A 75 25.76 10.00 23.24
N THR A 76 24.53 9.55 23.43
CA THR A 76 24.15 8.63 24.52
C THR A 76 24.19 7.16 24.10
N GLY A 77 24.03 6.88 22.80
CA GLY A 77 23.85 5.53 22.27
C GLY A 77 22.46 4.94 22.57
N PHE A 78 21.52 5.76 23.04
CA PHE A 78 20.11 5.41 23.25
C PHE A 78 19.24 6.29 22.35
N PRO A 79 18.24 5.74 21.64
CA PRO A 79 17.36 6.55 20.82
C PRO A 79 16.50 7.49 21.67
N GLU A 80 16.19 8.66 21.12
CA GLU A 80 15.27 9.64 21.68
C GLU A 80 13.90 9.58 20.99
N VAL A 81 12.90 10.13 21.66
CA VAL A 81 11.53 10.22 21.16
C VAL A 81 11.14 11.69 20.98
N GLU A 82 11.08 12.16 19.73
CA GLU A 82 10.56 13.48 19.38
C GLU A 82 9.52 13.39 18.26
N MET A 83 8.27 13.76 18.57
CA MET A 83 7.14 13.70 17.62
C MET A 83 7.17 14.80 16.55
N LYS A 84 8.31 15.47 16.33
CA LYS A 84 8.45 16.67 15.49
C LYS A 84 7.88 16.48 14.08
N ALA A 85 8.28 15.42 13.38
CA ALA A 85 7.81 15.14 12.02
C ALA A 85 6.29 14.95 11.95
N THR A 86 5.70 14.28 12.95
CA THR A 86 4.24 14.09 13.06
C THR A 86 3.54 15.43 13.30
N LYS A 87 4.05 16.23 14.23
CA LYS A 87 3.49 17.56 14.55
C LYS A 87 3.51 18.50 13.35
N GLU A 88 4.67 18.67 12.71
CA GLU A 88 4.83 19.51 11.51
C GLU A 88 3.90 19.05 10.37
N PHE A 89 3.73 17.73 10.21
CA PHE A 89 2.84 17.18 9.20
C PHE A 89 1.36 17.46 9.49
N TRP A 90 0.93 17.34 10.75
CA TRP A 90 -0.43 17.65 11.18
C TRP A 90 -0.77 19.12 10.97
N GLU A 91 0.13 20.03 11.30
CA GLU A 91 -0.04 21.46 11.02
C GLU A 91 -0.13 21.75 9.51
N ALA A 92 0.73 21.12 8.70
CA ALA A 92 0.68 21.26 7.24
C ALA A 92 -0.61 20.68 6.64
N TYR A 93 -1.12 19.59 7.21
CA TYR A 93 -2.39 18.99 6.83
C TYR A 93 -3.56 19.94 7.15
N ALA A 94 -3.60 20.53 8.34
CA ALA A 94 -4.63 21.50 8.72
C ALA A 94 -4.67 22.73 7.78
N LYS A 95 -3.50 23.27 7.42
CA LYS A 95 -3.38 24.32 6.40
C LYS A 95 -3.90 23.87 5.03
N SER A 96 -3.79 22.59 4.72
CA SER A 96 -4.29 22.01 3.47
C SER A 96 -5.80 21.82 3.48
N VAL A 97 -6.37 21.36 4.61
CA VAL A 97 -7.83 21.29 4.85
C VAL A 97 -8.46 22.67 4.74
N SER A 98 -7.89 23.66 5.44
CA SER A 98 -8.34 25.06 5.41
C SER A 98 -8.38 25.62 3.99
N ARG A 99 -7.31 25.41 3.20
CA ARG A 99 -7.25 25.84 1.79
C ARG A 99 -8.24 25.07 0.90
N HIS A 100 -8.37 23.77 1.10
CA HIS A 100 -9.22 22.90 0.29
C HIS A 100 -10.70 23.27 0.43
N TYR A 101 -11.15 23.51 1.67
CA TYR A 101 -12.53 23.87 1.96
C TYR A 101 -12.80 25.37 2.02
N ARG A 102 -11.76 26.21 1.90
CA ARG A 102 -11.82 27.69 1.97
C ARG A 102 -12.47 28.19 3.25
N PHE A 103 -11.90 27.78 4.39
CA PHE A 103 -12.40 28.12 5.72
C PHE A 103 -12.48 29.63 5.98
N SER A 104 -13.55 30.05 6.68
CA SER A 104 -13.68 31.39 7.24
C SER A 104 -12.65 31.66 8.34
N LYS A 105 -12.59 32.88 8.86
CA LYS A 105 -11.68 33.22 9.96
C LYS A 105 -12.01 32.43 11.24
N GLU A 106 -13.30 32.24 11.51
CA GLU A 106 -13.83 31.49 12.64
C GLU A 106 -13.50 29.99 12.49
N GLN A 107 -13.70 29.44 11.30
CA GLN A 107 -13.35 28.04 11.00
C GLN A 107 -11.84 27.79 11.06
N ASN A 108 -11.01 28.76 10.65
CA ASN A 108 -9.57 28.66 10.82
C ASN A 108 -9.17 28.68 12.30
N LYS A 109 -9.82 29.50 13.13
CA LYS A 109 -9.56 29.50 14.57
C LYS A 109 -9.95 28.17 15.22
N GLU A 110 -11.05 27.56 14.80
CA GLU A 110 -11.44 26.23 15.27
C GLU A 110 -10.49 25.14 14.77
N CYS A 111 -10.05 25.21 13.51
CA CYS A 111 -9.02 24.34 12.94
C CYS A 111 -7.72 24.42 13.76
N ASP A 112 -7.24 25.62 14.08
CA ASP A 112 -6.05 25.85 14.89
C ASP A 112 -6.22 25.29 16.32
N ARG A 113 -7.42 25.43 16.90
CA ARG A 113 -7.76 24.85 18.21
C ARG A 113 -7.69 23.33 18.18
N ILE A 114 -8.32 22.70 17.19
CA ILE A 114 -8.30 21.24 17.01
C ILE A 114 -6.87 20.75 16.85
N VAL A 115 -6.07 21.35 15.97
CA VAL A 115 -4.67 20.96 15.79
C VAL A 115 -3.91 21.09 17.11
N GLY A 116 -4.07 22.22 17.82
CA GLY A 116 -3.44 22.44 19.12
C GLY A 116 -3.78 21.33 20.14
N ASP A 117 -5.04 20.94 20.23
CA ASP A 117 -5.49 19.84 21.11
C ASP A 117 -4.79 18.52 20.74
N TYR A 118 -4.73 18.18 19.45
CA TYR A 118 -4.05 16.96 18.99
C TYR A 118 -2.54 17.02 19.22
N LEU A 119 -1.88 18.17 19.04
CA LEU A 119 -0.45 18.34 19.36
C LEU A 119 -0.19 18.08 20.85
N VAL A 120 -1.09 18.50 21.73
CA VAL A 120 -1.02 18.15 23.16
C VAL A 120 -1.25 16.65 23.36
N LEU A 121 -2.27 16.05 22.73
CA LEU A 121 -2.54 14.62 22.87
C LEU A 121 -1.38 13.74 22.44
N VAL A 122 -0.64 14.12 21.39
CA VAL A 122 0.53 13.35 20.95
C VAL A 122 1.73 13.53 21.88
N ASP A 123 1.87 14.69 22.52
CA ASP A 123 2.84 14.87 23.60
C ASP A 123 2.49 14.08 24.85
N GLN A 124 1.19 13.98 25.18
CA GLN A 124 0.71 13.14 26.27
C GLN A 124 0.87 11.65 25.98
N PHE A 125 0.76 11.25 24.71
CA PHE A 125 1.06 9.88 24.29
C PHE A 125 2.51 9.51 24.63
N VAL A 126 3.48 10.41 24.40
CA VAL A 126 4.89 10.14 24.75
C VAL A 126 5.13 10.30 26.26
N ASN A 127 4.84 11.47 26.81
CA ASN A 127 5.31 11.89 28.14
C ASN A 127 4.34 11.53 29.28
N GLY A 128 3.10 11.15 28.96
CA GLY A 128 2.02 11.02 29.91
C GLY A 128 1.40 12.37 30.30
N TYR A 129 0.42 12.31 31.19
CA TYR A 129 -0.32 13.48 31.66
C TYR A 129 -0.85 13.30 33.07
N ARG A 130 -1.34 14.38 33.68
CA ARG A 130 -2.08 14.29 34.95
C ARG A 130 -3.57 14.45 34.70
N ASP A 131 -4.36 13.56 35.28
CA ASP A 131 -5.82 13.67 35.21
C ASP A 131 -6.35 14.85 36.04
N VAL A 132 -7.67 15.07 35.97
CA VAL A 132 -8.36 16.15 36.69
C VAL A 132 -8.20 16.04 38.22
N LYS A 133 -7.85 14.86 38.75
CA LYS A 133 -7.61 14.60 40.17
C LYS A 133 -6.11 14.68 40.54
N GLY A 134 -5.25 15.07 39.59
CA GLY A 134 -3.80 15.18 39.77
C GLY A 134 -3.04 13.85 39.69
N LYS A 135 -3.71 12.72 39.42
CA LYS A 135 -3.08 11.41 39.26
C LYS A 135 -2.29 11.40 37.95
N PHE A 136 -1.01 11.03 38.03
CA PHE A 136 -0.19 10.84 36.84
C PHE A 136 -0.59 9.56 36.09
N ILE A 137 -0.77 9.69 34.79
CA ILE A 137 -1.01 8.63 33.84
C ILE A 137 0.24 8.59 32.95
N PRO A 138 1.03 7.51 32.99
CA PRO A 138 2.25 7.40 32.22
C PRO A 138 1.94 7.39 30.72
N GLY A 139 2.84 7.98 29.94
CA GLY A 139 2.87 7.83 28.49
C GLY A 139 3.69 6.60 28.09
N TYR A 140 4.10 6.56 26.83
CA TYR A 140 4.79 5.42 26.21
C TYR A 140 6.29 5.65 25.97
N GLU A 141 6.90 6.69 26.55
CA GLU A 141 8.31 7.02 26.31
C GLU A 141 9.26 5.82 26.54
N ALA A 142 9.11 5.09 27.65
CA ALA A 142 9.97 3.95 27.96
C ALA A 142 9.78 2.80 26.95
N GLU A 143 8.53 2.49 26.61
CA GLU A 143 8.17 1.45 25.63
C GLU A 143 8.64 1.82 24.22
N LEU A 144 8.60 3.10 23.86
CA LEU A 144 9.09 3.62 22.59
C LEU A 144 10.61 3.49 22.49
N ILE A 145 11.35 3.86 23.54
CA ILE A 145 12.80 3.70 23.60
C ILE A 145 13.17 2.22 23.48
N GLU A 146 12.53 1.34 24.27
CA GLU A 146 12.79 -0.10 24.22
C GLU A 146 12.52 -0.68 22.83
N TYR A 147 11.43 -0.23 22.19
CA TYR A 147 11.09 -0.61 20.83
C TYR A 147 12.15 -0.13 19.82
N PHE A 148 12.56 1.13 19.88
CA PHE A 148 13.56 1.70 18.97
C PHE A 148 14.92 1.03 19.10
N GLN A 149 15.35 0.72 20.33
CA GLN A 149 16.56 -0.08 20.53
C GLN A 149 16.45 -1.48 19.91
N ALA A 150 15.28 -2.11 19.98
CA ALA A 150 15.07 -3.40 19.33
C ALA A 150 15.17 -3.29 17.80
N VAL A 151 14.67 -2.19 17.22
CA VAL A 151 14.81 -1.91 15.79
C VAL A 151 16.27 -1.64 15.41
N GLU A 152 17.00 -0.82 16.16
CA GLU A 152 18.43 -0.56 15.91
C GLU A 152 19.27 -1.84 16.01
N ARG A 153 18.99 -2.70 17.00
CA ARG A 153 19.64 -4.03 17.10
C ARG A 153 19.39 -4.87 15.87
N ARG A 154 18.14 -4.92 15.38
CA ARG A 154 17.78 -5.64 14.16
C ARG A 154 18.56 -5.12 12.95
N GLU A 155 18.67 -3.80 12.79
CA GLU A 155 19.40 -3.21 11.65
C GLU A 155 20.91 -3.48 11.74
N ASN A 156 21.50 -3.37 12.93
CA ASN A 156 22.90 -3.69 13.16
C ASN A 156 23.19 -5.18 12.89
N ASP A 157 22.30 -6.08 13.31
CA ASP A 157 22.43 -7.52 13.06
C ASP A 157 22.24 -7.87 11.57
N ARG A 158 21.39 -7.14 10.83
CA ARG A 158 21.25 -7.30 9.38
C ARG A 158 22.53 -6.90 8.64
N GLY A 159 23.28 -5.94 9.14
CA GLY A 159 24.57 -5.53 8.57
C GLY A 159 25.73 -6.51 8.75
N ASP A 160 25.58 -7.54 9.59
CA ASP A 160 26.65 -8.49 9.95
C ASP A 160 26.50 -9.82 9.18
N ASP A 161 27.20 -9.93 8.04
CA ASP A 161 27.11 -11.02 7.03
C ASP A 161 27.33 -12.44 7.61
N VAL A 162 28.03 -12.54 8.74
CA VAL A 162 28.33 -13.82 9.41
C VAL A 162 27.09 -14.43 10.08
N ARG A 163 26.21 -13.60 10.68
CA ARG A 163 25.02 -14.09 11.41
C ARG A 163 23.91 -14.52 10.48
N GLN A 164 23.83 -13.90 9.30
CA GLN A 164 22.87 -14.26 8.28
C GLN A 164 23.11 -15.65 7.70
N ASN A 165 24.26 -16.31 7.89
CA ASN A 165 24.61 -17.57 7.22
C ASN A 165 24.49 -18.83 8.09
N VAL A 166 24.16 -18.69 9.37
CA VAL A 166 24.06 -19.84 10.30
C VAL A 166 22.59 -20.15 10.61
N ALA A 167 22.14 -21.38 10.33
CA ALA A 167 20.74 -21.80 10.46
C ALA A 167 20.15 -21.61 11.87
N THR A 168 20.95 -21.77 12.93
CA THR A 168 20.54 -21.57 14.33
C THR A 168 20.36 -20.09 14.68
N LEU A 169 21.14 -19.18 14.08
CA LEU A 169 21.02 -17.73 14.30
C LEU A 169 19.83 -17.14 13.52
N ARG A 170 19.46 -17.71 12.37
CA ARG A 170 18.27 -17.31 11.60
C ARG A 170 16.95 -17.55 12.34
N GLY A 171 16.85 -18.63 13.12
CA GLY A 171 15.68 -18.89 13.97
C GLY A 171 15.49 -17.83 15.06
N GLN A 172 16.59 -17.33 15.61
CA GLN A 172 16.58 -16.23 16.59
C GLN A 172 16.12 -14.91 15.97
N VAL A 173 16.56 -14.61 14.74
CA VAL A 173 16.10 -13.41 14.00
C VAL A 173 14.59 -13.42 13.79
N ALA A 174 13.99 -14.57 13.42
CA ALA A 174 12.53 -14.66 13.25
C ALA A 174 11.76 -14.44 14.56
N THR A 175 12.29 -14.94 15.68
CA THR A 175 11.74 -14.66 17.01
C THR A 175 11.83 -13.18 17.34
N TRP A 176 12.97 -12.53 17.08
CA TRP A 176 13.15 -11.09 17.31
C TRP A 176 12.23 -10.23 16.44
N GLU A 177 12.03 -10.57 15.17
CA GLU A 177 11.06 -9.88 14.30
C GLU A 177 9.62 -9.99 14.86
N GLY A 178 9.26 -11.15 15.42
CA GLY A 178 7.98 -11.35 16.10
C GLY A 178 7.82 -10.48 17.34
N GLU A 179 8.86 -10.39 18.18
CA GLU A 179 8.87 -9.54 19.38
C GLU A 179 8.76 -8.05 19.04
N ILE A 180 9.51 -7.59 18.03
CA ILE A 180 9.45 -6.21 17.52
C ILE A 180 8.03 -5.90 17.02
N ALA A 181 7.42 -6.82 16.28
CA ALA A 181 6.06 -6.65 15.79
C ALA A 181 5.03 -6.56 16.93
N GLN A 182 5.19 -7.38 17.98
CA GLN A 182 4.31 -7.35 19.16
C GLN A 182 4.41 -6.05 19.95
N LYS A 183 5.63 -5.50 20.12
CA LYS A 183 5.85 -4.20 20.76
C LYS A 183 5.32 -3.05 19.92
N ARG A 184 5.53 -3.10 18.60
CA ARG A 184 5.10 -2.07 17.65
C ARG A 184 3.58 -1.91 17.59
N ALA A 185 2.84 -3.02 17.55
CA ALA A 185 1.41 -3.02 17.27
C ALA A 185 0.57 -2.09 18.18
N PRO A 186 0.67 -2.14 19.52
CA PRO A 186 -0.11 -1.26 20.40
C PRO A 186 0.33 0.21 20.32
N LEU A 187 1.62 0.48 20.10
CA LEU A 187 2.16 1.84 19.96
C LEU A 187 1.61 2.50 18.68
N LEU A 188 1.70 1.79 17.55
CA LEU A 188 1.15 2.26 16.28
C LEU A 188 -0.36 2.42 16.32
N ALA A 189 -1.09 1.50 16.95
CA ALA A 189 -2.55 1.58 17.03
C ALA A 189 -3.01 2.86 17.74
N GLN A 190 -2.32 3.26 18.82
CA GLN A 190 -2.66 4.48 19.55
C GLN A 190 -2.35 5.75 18.77
N VAL A 191 -1.15 5.84 18.18
CA VAL A 191 -0.81 6.97 17.32
C VAL A 191 -1.77 7.04 16.12
N GLU A 192 -2.05 5.93 15.44
CA GLU A 192 -3.00 5.90 14.33
C GLU A 192 -4.41 6.38 14.73
N SER A 193 -4.84 6.09 15.96
CA SER A 193 -6.10 6.62 16.49
C SER A 193 -6.09 8.14 16.56
N LEU A 194 -4.98 8.76 16.99
CA LEU A 194 -4.83 10.21 17.01
C LEU A 194 -4.84 10.80 15.59
N TRP A 195 -4.14 10.16 14.65
CA TRP A 195 -4.12 10.57 13.23
C TRP A 195 -5.53 10.55 12.63
N ARG A 196 -6.30 9.47 12.86
CA ARG A 196 -7.68 9.33 12.36
C ARG A 196 -8.63 10.32 13.04
N GLY A 197 -8.44 10.57 14.33
CA GLY A 197 -9.19 11.58 15.08
C GLY A 197 -8.98 12.97 14.49
N LEU A 198 -7.73 13.38 14.31
CA LEU A 198 -7.38 14.68 13.72
C LEU A 198 -7.97 14.82 12.31
N GLU A 199 -7.81 13.80 11.46
CA GLU A 199 -8.40 13.78 10.13
C GLU A 199 -9.91 14.01 10.20
N ALA A 200 -10.60 13.27 11.07
CA ALA A 200 -12.04 13.35 11.19
C ALA A 200 -12.54 14.70 11.72
N ASP A 201 -11.92 15.22 12.77
CA ASP A 201 -12.36 16.46 13.41
C ASP A 201 -12.10 17.66 12.50
N LEU A 202 -10.96 17.70 11.79
CA LEU A 202 -10.67 18.76 10.82
C LEU A 202 -11.62 18.73 9.61
N ASN A 203 -11.96 17.55 9.08
CA ASN A 203 -12.93 17.45 7.99
C ASN A 203 -14.35 17.84 8.45
N ARG A 204 -14.70 17.59 9.72
CA ARG A 204 -16.01 17.95 10.30
C ARG A 204 -16.18 19.43 10.62
N VAL A 205 -15.12 20.24 10.65
CA VAL A 205 -15.24 21.72 10.73
C VAL A 205 -16.14 22.26 9.62
N VAL A 206 -16.16 21.60 8.46
CA VAL A 206 -17.06 21.92 7.34
C VAL A 206 -18.54 21.66 7.66
N GLU A 207 -18.84 20.63 8.46
CA GLU A 207 -20.19 20.18 8.78
C GLU A 207 -20.81 20.98 9.94
N ASN A 208 -19.98 21.44 10.88
CA ASN A 208 -20.41 22.00 12.17
C ASN A 208 -20.44 23.53 12.24
N THR A 209 -20.26 24.25 11.12
CA THR A 209 -20.39 25.71 11.11
C THR A 209 -21.56 26.10 10.23
N ASP A 210 -22.56 26.76 10.83
CA ASP A 210 -23.61 27.46 10.10
C ASP A 210 -22.95 28.31 9.02
N LEU A 211 -23.19 27.94 7.75
CA LEU A 211 -22.75 28.68 6.59
C LEU A 211 -23.50 30.02 6.58
N GLU A 212 -23.02 31.01 7.31
CA GLU A 212 -23.53 32.38 7.17
C GLU A 212 -23.08 32.96 5.83
N GLY A 213 -24.06 33.38 5.04
CA GLY A 213 -23.87 34.31 3.92
C GLY A 213 -23.76 33.69 2.53
N ALA A 214 -24.75 34.02 1.69
CA ALA A 214 -24.83 33.88 0.23
C ALA A 214 -24.74 32.46 -0.37
N LEU A 215 -23.81 31.59 0.06
CA LEU A 215 -23.60 30.26 -0.53
C LEU A 215 -24.72 29.26 -0.20
N VAL A 216 -25.40 29.42 0.93
CA VAL A 216 -26.53 28.55 1.32
C VAL A 216 -27.68 28.64 0.32
N LYS A 217 -27.96 29.82 -0.25
CA LYS A 217 -29.08 29.98 -1.19
C LYS A 217 -28.83 29.28 -2.53
N GLU A 218 -27.60 29.28 -3.03
CA GLU A 218 -27.23 28.52 -4.24
C GLU A 218 -27.13 27.01 -3.95
N MET A 219 -26.68 26.63 -2.75
CA MET A 219 -26.50 25.23 -2.35
C MET A 219 -27.81 24.54 -1.94
N GLU A 220 -28.81 25.25 -1.43
CA GLU A 220 -30.13 24.67 -1.14
C GLU A 220 -30.87 24.22 -2.40
N GLN A 221 -30.69 24.95 -3.51
CA GLN A 221 -31.18 24.50 -4.82
C GLN A 221 -30.42 23.28 -5.35
N HIS A 222 -29.18 23.06 -4.90
CA HIS A 222 -28.30 21.95 -5.30
C HIS A 222 -28.14 20.86 -4.21
N LYS A 223 -29.08 20.77 -3.25
CA LYS A 223 -29.08 19.82 -2.10
C LYS A 223 -28.99 18.33 -2.47
N LYS A 224 -29.00 17.96 -3.74
CA LYS A 224 -28.64 16.61 -4.18
C LYS A 224 -27.13 16.56 -4.46
N GLN A 225 -26.37 16.14 -3.44
CA GLN A 225 -25.06 15.48 -3.58
C GLN A 225 -23.80 16.34 -3.77
N ILE A 226 -23.67 17.52 -3.14
CA ILE A 226 -22.31 18.04 -2.89
C ILE A 226 -21.71 17.27 -1.70
N LYS A 227 -21.36 15.99 -1.93
CA LYS A 227 -20.39 15.29 -1.08
C LYS A 227 -19.08 16.05 -1.26
N LYS A 228 -18.80 17.04 -0.41
CA LYS A 228 -17.47 17.65 -0.36
C LYS A 228 -16.50 16.49 -0.09
N PRO A 229 -15.57 16.18 -1.02
CA PRO A 229 -14.77 14.99 -0.89
C PRO A 229 -13.93 15.11 0.37
N TRP A 230 -14.05 14.11 1.24
CA TRP A 230 -13.23 13.97 2.43
C TRP A 230 -11.75 14.08 2.06
N LEU A 231 -11.04 15.03 2.67
CA LEU A 231 -9.61 15.17 2.43
C LEU A 231 -8.89 14.23 3.39
N ALA A 232 -8.31 13.14 2.86
CA ALA A 232 -7.55 12.20 3.68
C ALA A 232 -6.20 12.81 4.11
N ILE A 233 -5.79 12.55 5.35
CA ILE A 233 -4.45 12.89 5.82
C ILE A 233 -3.43 12.08 5.03
N GLY A 234 -2.42 12.77 4.50
CA GLY A 234 -1.38 12.15 3.71
C GLY A 234 -0.46 11.27 4.55
N LYS A 235 0.57 10.75 3.90
CA LYS A 235 1.62 9.92 4.51
C LYS A 235 2.96 10.67 4.42
N ILE A 236 3.72 10.74 5.52
CA ILE A 236 4.99 11.50 5.60
C ILE A 236 6.07 10.83 4.74
N GLY A 237 6.83 11.58 3.94
CA GLY A 237 8.06 11.03 3.31
C GLY A 237 7.81 9.97 2.23
N ARG A 238 6.71 10.07 1.48
CA ARG A 238 6.37 9.13 0.39
C ARG A 238 7.51 8.97 -0.62
N LYS A 239 7.83 7.73 -0.97
CA LYS A 239 8.69 7.40 -2.11
C LYS A 239 7.82 7.27 -3.36
N ARG A 240 8.42 7.41 -4.56
CA ARG A 240 7.69 7.25 -5.84
C ARG A 240 7.11 5.84 -6.01
N VAL A 241 7.84 4.83 -5.51
CA VAL A 241 7.43 3.43 -5.50
C VAL A 241 7.43 2.99 -4.04
N ASP A 242 6.30 3.19 -3.37
CA ASP A 242 6.03 2.75 -2.00
C ASP A 242 4.80 1.84 -1.95
N SER A 243 4.56 1.18 -0.82
CA SER A 243 3.38 0.35 -0.60
C SER A 243 2.07 1.08 -0.91
N VAL A 244 2.00 2.38 -0.64
CA VAL A 244 0.82 3.20 -0.93
C VAL A 244 0.57 3.36 -2.43
N ALA A 245 1.63 3.60 -3.21
CA ALA A 245 1.54 3.66 -4.67
C ALA A 245 1.10 2.31 -5.23
N ILE A 246 1.61 1.23 -4.66
CA ILE A 246 1.34 -0.14 -5.10
C ILE A 246 -0.10 -0.55 -4.78
N ASP A 247 -0.60 -0.25 -3.57
CA ASP A 247 -1.99 -0.48 -3.17
C ASP A 247 -2.99 0.25 -4.10
N ARG A 248 -2.56 1.39 -4.68
CA ARG A 248 -3.37 2.15 -5.63
C ARG A 248 -3.32 1.59 -7.04
N VAL A 249 -2.18 1.07 -7.49
CA VAL A 249 -1.95 0.67 -8.90
C VAL A 249 -2.37 -0.77 -9.17
N ILE A 250 -1.99 -1.71 -8.29
CA ILE A 250 -2.21 -3.14 -8.49
C ILE A 250 -3.68 -3.50 -8.77
N PRO A 251 -4.68 -2.97 -8.04
CA PRO A 251 -6.07 -3.36 -8.28
C PRO A 251 -6.55 -3.05 -9.71
N TRP A 252 -6.15 -1.88 -10.24
CA TRP A 252 -6.47 -1.50 -11.61
C TRP A 252 -5.66 -2.29 -12.64
N PHE A 253 -4.40 -2.58 -12.34
CA PHE A 253 -3.57 -3.45 -13.15
C PHE A 253 -4.20 -4.85 -13.29
N ASP A 254 -4.56 -5.48 -12.18
CA ASP A 254 -5.17 -6.82 -12.13
C ASP A 254 -6.49 -6.85 -12.91
N CYS A 255 -7.38 -5.87 -12.68
CA CYS A 255 -8.62 -5.75 -13.46
C CYS A 255 -8.38 -5.58 -14.96
N THR A 256 -7.41 -4.75 -15.34
CA THR A 256 -7.11 -4.47 -16.75
C THR A 256 -6.57 -5.71 -17.43
N VAL A 257 -5.59 -6.38 -16.83
CA VAL A 257 -5.03 -7.64 -17.34
C VAL A 257 -6.14 -8.69 -17.45
N GLY A 258 -6.97 -8.85 -16.41
CA GLY A 258 -8.08 -9.80 -16.41
C GLY A 258 -9.08 -9.57 -17.54
N ILE A 259 -9.54 -8.33 -17.73
CA ILE A 259 -10.47 -7.97 -18.83
C ILE A 259 -9.83 -8.24 -20.19
N LEU A 260 -8.58 -7.82 -20.40
CA LEU A 260 -7.85 -8.05 -21.64
C LEU A 260 -7.74 -9.55 -21.97
N LEU A 261 -7.46 -10.40 -20.98
CA LEU A 261 -7.41 -11.85 -21.15
C LEU A 261 -8.79 -12.45 -21.45
N ILE A 262 -9.85 -12.03 -20.74
CA ILE A 262 -11.22 -12.53 -20.98
C ILE A 262 -11.63 -12.23 -22.42
N LEU A 263 -11.47 -10.97 -22.85
CA LEU A 263 -11.79 -10.55 -24.21
C LEU A 263 -10.82 -11.13 -25.26
N GLY A 264 -9.62 -11.55 -24.84
CA GLY A 264 -8.55 -11.98 -25.73
C GLY A 264 -8.00 -10.83 -26.58
N LEU A 265 -7.86 -9.65 -25.98
CA LEU A 265 -7.30 -8.43 -26.57
C LEU A 265 -5.93 -8.14 -25.96
N PHE A 266 -4.93 -7.87 -26.79
CA PHE A 266 -3.52 -7.72 -26.42
C PHE A 266 -2.99 -8.86 -25.55
N THR A 267 -3.47 -10.08 -25.80
CA THR A 267 -3.29 -11.25 -24.92
C THR A 267 -1.82 -11.52 -24.63
N ARG A 268 -0.94 -11.38 -25.63
CA ARG A 268 0.51 -11.58 -25.43
C ARG A 268 1.11 -10.58 -24.45
N VAL A 269 0.78 -9.30 -24.60
CA VAL A 269 1.30 -8.23 -23.73
C VAL A 269 0.71 -8.35 -22.33
N ALA A 270 -0.60 -8.55 -22.23
CA ALA A 270 -1.29 -8.75 -20.95
C ALA A 270 -0.73 -9.96 -20.19
N SER A 271 -0.49 -11.08 -20.91
CA SER A 271 0.06 -12.30 -20.32
C SER A 271 1.51 -12.11 -19.86
N LEU A 272 2.36 -11.45 -20.65
CA LEU A 272 3.74 -11.15 -20.24
C LEU A 272 3.78 -10.19 -19.04
N ALA A 273 2.94 -9.15 -19.04
CA ALA A 273 2.86 -8.21 -17.92
C ALA A 273 2.43 -8.91 -16.63
N GLY A 274 1.38 -9.74 -16.68
CA GLY A 274 0.94 -10.52 -15.52
C GLY A 274 1.97 -11.58 -15.09
N ALA A 275 2.71 -12.19 -16.01
CA ALA A 275 3.79 -13.10 -15.67
C ALA A 275 4.96 -12.39 -14.95
N VAL A 276 5.36 -11.20 -15.40
CA VAL A 276 6.37 -10.37 -14.71
C VAL A 276 5.87 -9.91 -13.34
N PHE A 277 4.58 -9.58 -13.22
CA PHE A 277 3.99 -9.27 -11.93
C PHE A 277 4.04 -10.45 -10.96
N LEU A 278 3.59 -11.64 -11.40
CA LEU A 278 3.60 -12.85 -10.58
C LEU A 278 5.03 -13.33 -10.26
N SER A 279 6.00 -13.10 -11.15
CA SER A 279 7.41 -13.40 -10.83
C SER A 279 7.89 -12.55 -9.66
N GLY A 280 7.52 -11.26 -9.61
CA GLY A 280 7.76 -10.41 -8.44
C GLY A 280 7.15 -10.99 -7.16
N VAL A 281 5.93 -11.55 -7.26
CA VAL A 281 5.26 -12.21 -6.12
C VAL A 281 5.97 -13.49 -5.68
N VAL A 282 6.50 -14.28 -6.60
CA VAL A 282 7.31 -15.46 -6.28
C VAL A 282 8.65 -15.05 -5.65
N VAL A 283 9.27 -13.98 -6.15
CA VAL A 283 10.56 -13.48 -5.64
C VAL A 283 10.43 -12.95 -4.20
N THR A 284 9.26 -12.43 -3.78
CA THR A 284 9.07 -12.00 -2.39
C THR A 284 9.15 -13.15 -1.39
N GLN A 285 8.85 -14.38 -1.82
CA GLN A 285 8.96 -15.60 -1.02
C GLN A 285 9.91 -16.56 -1.74
N TRP A 286 11.19 -16.23 -1.72
CA TRP A 286 12.20 -16.90 -2.54
C TRP A 286 12.17 -18.43 -2.36
N PRO A 287 12.10 -19.22 -3.44
CA PRO A 287 12.05 -20.67 -3.34
C PRO A 287 13.26 -21.23 -2.56
N GLY A 288 12.98 -21.96 -1.48
CA GLY A 288 14.01 -22.53 -0.60
C GLY A 288 14.51 -21.59 0.49
N ALA A 289 14.00 -20.35 0.60
CA ALA A 289 14.25 -19.50 1.75
C ALA A 289 13.52 -20.04 2.99
N VAL A 290 14.19 -19.97 4.14
CA VAL A 290 13.65 -20.46 5.41
C VAL A 290 12.47 -19.59 5.84
N GLY A 291 11.34 -20.22 6.19
CA GLY A 291 10.12 -19.52 6.59
C GLY A 291 9.36 -18.86 5.44
N ALA A 292 9.79 -19.04 4.20
CA ALA A 292 9.05 -18.56 3.04
C ALA A 292 7.73 -19.33 2.88
N ALA A 293 6.66 -18.59 2.61
CA ALA A 293 5.37 -19.17 2.30
C ALA A 293 5.40 -19.85 0.92
N SER A 294 4.54 -20.86 0.74
CA SER A 294 4.40 -21.52 -0.55
C SER A 294 3.82 -20.58 -1.60
N THR A 295 4.57 -20.36 -2.68
CA THR A 295 4.15 -19.58 -3.86
C THR A 295 3.78 -20.44 -5.07
N TRP A 296 3.52 -21.74 -4.85
CA TRP A 296 3.15 -22.68 -5.92
C TRP A 296 1.95 -22.22 -6.75
N PRO A 297 0.85 -21.69 -6.17
CA PRO A 297 -0.27 -21.19 -6.98
C PRO A 297 0.15 -20.08 -7.95
N GLN A 298 0.92 -19.11 -7.46
CA GLN A 298 1.40 -17.96 -8.23
C GLN A 298 2.40 -18.39 -9.32
N LEU A 299 3.27 -19.37 -9.00
CA LEU A 299 4.20 -19.94 -9.98
C LEU A 299 3.45 -20.69 -11.10
N ILE A 300 2.46 -21.52 -10.76
CA ILE A 300 1.65 -22.24 -11.76
C ILE A 300 0.88 -21.25 -12.64
N GLU A 301 0.30 -20.21 -12.04
CA GLU A 301 -0.40 -19.17 -12.79
C GLU A 301 0.55 -18.35 -13.68
N MET A 302 1.76 -18.06 -13.21
CA MET A 302 2.81 -17.43 -14.02
C MET A 302 3.18 -18.29 -15.23
N LEU A 303 3.34 -19.61 -15.05
CA LEU A 303 3.62 -20.53 -16.15
C LEU A 303 2.45 -20.63 -17.14
N ALA A 304 1.20 -20.59 -16.65
CA ALA A 304 0.02 -20.49 -17.49
C ALA A 304 0.04 -19.21 -18.33
N MET A 305 0.36 -18.07 -17.73
CA MET A 305 0.51 -16.78 -18.42
C MET A 305 1.60 -16.81 -19.48
N LEU A 306 2.79 -17.36 -19.17
CA LEU A 306 3.86 -17.54 -20.16
C LEU A 306 3.43 -18.46 -21.31
N THR A 307 2.64 -19.50 -21.03
CA THR A 307 2.07 -20.37 -22.06
C THR A 307 1.10 -19.61 -22.98
N LEU A 308 0.19 -18.82 -22.40
CA LEU A 308 -0.75 -17.98 -23.16
C LEU A 308 -0.02 -16.93 -24.01
N ALA A 309 1.05 -16.34 -23.50
CA ALA A 309 1.91 -15.40 -24.22
C ALA A 309 2.62 -16.07 -25.40
N ALA A 310 3.27 -17.22 -25.17
CA ALA A 310 4.05 -17.94 -26.17
C ALA A 310 3.16 -18.41 -27.34
N VAL A 311 1.98 -18.97 -27.03
CA VAL A 311 1.04 -19.45 -28.05
C VAL A 311 0.33 -18.30 -28.76
N GLY A 312 0.16 -17.14 -28.09
CA GLY A 312 -0.67 -16.05 -28.59
C GLY A 312 -2.14 -16.42 -28.57
N ALA A 313 -2.62 -16.89 -27.41
CA ALA A 313 -3.96 -17.47 -27.24
C ALA A 313 -5.12 -16.54 -27.66
N GLY A 314 -4.90 -15.23 -27.75
CA GLY A 314 -5.88 -14.26 -28.26
C GLY A 314 -6.29 -14.49 -29.72
N GLN A 315 -5.46 -15.15 -30.53
CA GLN A 315 -5.81 -15.51 -31.91
C GLN A 315 -6.89 -16.60 -31.98
N PHE A 316 -7.15 -17.30 -30.88
CA PHE A 316 -8.10 -18.41 -30.78
C PHE A 316 -9.29 -17.99 -29.90
N GLY A 317 -10.40 -17.58 -30.54
CA GLY A 317 -11.61 -17.14 -29.83
C GLY A 317 -11.41 -15.85 -29.02
N GLY A 318 -10.57 -14.93 -29.48
CA GLY A 318 -10.29 -13.63 -28.86
C GLY A 318 -10.27 -12.49 -29.88
N LEU A 319 -10.33 -11.25 -29.39
CA LEU A 319 -10.35 -10.06 -30.24
C LEU A 319 -9.04 -9.80 -31.00
N ASP A 320 -7.91 -10.35 -30.54
CA ASP A 320 -6.61 -10.27 -31.23
C ASP A 320 -6.67 -10.85 -32.65
N TYR A 321 -7.59 -11.79 -32.92
CA TYR A 321 -7.83 -12.30 -34.25
C TYR A 321 -8.24 -11.19 -35.24
N PHE A 322 -9.17 -10.33 -34.84
CA PHE A 322 -9.67 -9.23 -35.67
C PHE A 322 -8.63 -8.12 -35.83
N VAL A 323 -7.90 -7.78 -34.77
CA VAL A 323 -6.78 -6.82 -34.83
C VAL A 323 -5.72 -7.31 -35.82
N GLY A 324 -5.39 -8.61 -35.79
CA GLY A 324 -4.46 -9.21 -36.73
C GLY A 324 -4.94 -9.18 -38.18
N ILE A 325 -6.24 -9.30 -38.45
CA ILE A 325 -6.81 -9.12 -39.80
C ILE A 325 -6.66 -7.67 -40.24
N TYR A 326 -7.07 -6.72 -39.41
CA TYR A 326 -7.01 -5.29 -39.74
C TYR A 326 -5.58 -4.82 -40.06
N CYS A 327 -4.59 -5.18 -39.22
CA CYS A 327 -3.19 -4.83 -39.48
C CYS A 327 -2.63 -5.46 -40.77
N ARG A 328 -3.08 -6.67 -41.14
CA ARG A 328 -2.68 -7.31 -42.40
C ARG A 328 -3.33 -6.64 -43.62
N SER A 329 -4.57 -6.18 -43.51
CA SER A 329 -5.26 -5.42 -44.57
C SER A 329 -4.55 -4.11 -44.87
N LYS A 330 -4.27 -3.32 -43.83
CA LYS A 330 -3.58 -2.04 -43.98
C LYS A 330 -2.18 -2.17 -44.57
N LYS A 331 -1.42 -3.17 -44.14
CA LYS A 331 -0.09 -3.44 -44.70
C LYS A 331 -0.13 -3.87 -46.17
N ARG A 332 -1.24 -4.43 -46.65
CA ARG A 332 -1.42 -4.76 -48.06
C ARG A 332 -1.72 -3.53 -48.90
N GLU A 333 -2.56 -2.62 -48.39
CA GLU A 333 -2.86 -1.32 -49.01
C GLU A 333 -1.63 -0.40 -49.09
N GLU A 334 -0.69 -0.47 -48.13
CA GLU A 334 0.56 0.32 -48.16
C GLU A 334 1.63 -0.25 -49.12
N ASN A 335 1.47 -1.48 -49.61
CA ASN A 335 2.43 -2.15 -50.51
C ASN A 335 1.90 -2.32 -51.95
N GLU A 336 0.69 -1.85 -52.25
CA GLU A 336 0.08 -1.77 -53.58
C GLU A 336 0.18 -0.32 -54.10
#